data_AF-A0A3N7HLR6-F1
#
_entry.id   AF-A0A3N7HLR6-F1
#
_cell.length_a   1.000
_cell.length_b   1.000
_cell.length_c   1.000
_cell.angle_alpha   90.00
_cell.angle_beta   90.00
_cell.angle_gamma   90.00
#
_symmetry.space_group_name_H-M   'P 1'
#
loop_
_entity.id
_entity.type
_entity.pdbx_description
1 polymer ?
#
loop_
_entity_poly.entity_id
_entity_poly.type
_entity_poly.pdbx_seq_one_letter_code
_entity_poly.pdbx_strand_id
1 'polypeptide(L)'
;MEQWSRDYLVLKTVQGHFDGGAWTPDVDRWGGPKHLLMQCLAQEAQSQAVTKFVLLQWMGTPDEARTTGPTQVWAYHWRGRHDRLLVTLFNGKVSDTKWDLALE
;
A
#
# COMPACT_ATOMS: atom_id res chain seq x y z
N MET A 1 9.25 -3.56 11.02
CA MET A 1 8.27 -2.45 10.96
C MET A 1 8.89 -1.10 10.69
N GLU A 2 9.48 -0.41 11.68
CA GLU A 2 9.93 1.00 11.51
C GLU A 2 10.80 1.24 10.27
N GLN A 3 11.76 0.35 10.00
CA GLN A 3 12.61 0.43 8.80
C GLN A 3 11.82 0.21 7.50
N TRP A 4 11.01 -0.85 7.40
CA TRP A 4 10.16 -1.13 6.24
C TRP A 4 9.21 0.02 5.90
N SER A 5 8.69 0.70 6.93
CA SER A 5 7.86 1.89 6.77
C SER A 5 8.64 3.05 6.14
N ARG A 6 9.84 3.37 6.65
CA ARG A 6 10.72 4.39 6.05
C ARG A 6 11.03 4.08 4.58
N ASP A 7 11.46 2.85 4.31
CA ASP A 7 11.89 2.45 2.96
C ASP A 7 10.72 2.49 1.97
N TYR A 8 9.53 2.05 2.40
CA TYR A 8 8.31 2.18 1.61
C TYR A 8 7.91 3.64 1.37
N LEU A 9 7.98 4.50 2.40
CA LEU A 9 7.63 5.93 2.28
C LEU A 9 8.57 6.67 1.32
N VAL A 10 9.86 6.30 1.27
CA VAL A 10 10.80 6.80 0.26
C VAL A 10 10.38 6.32 -1.13
N LEU A 11 10.20 5.01 -1.33
CA LEU A 11 9.81 4.44 -2.62
C LEU A 11 8.42 4.88 -3.11
N LYS A 12 7.53 5.30 -2.21
CA LYS A 12 6.24 5.91 -2.55
C LYS A 12 6.39 7.26 -3.25
N THR A 13 7.50 7.98 -3.06
CA THR A 13 7.79 9.26 -3.75
C THR A 13 8.49 9.11 -5.10
N VAL A 14 8.92 7.90 -5.48
CA VAL A 14 9.66 7.66 -6.72
C VAL A 14 8.69 7.45 -7.89
N GLN A 15 8.79 8.30 -8.92
CA GLN A 15 7.98 8.23 -10.14
C GLN A 15 8.50 7.11 -11.06
N GLY A 16 7.80 5.97 -11.07
CA GLY A 16 8.07 4.86 -11.97
C GLY A 16 7.56 5.07 -13.40
N HIS A 17 7.84 4.12 -14.27
CA HIS A 17 7.38 4.10 -15.66
C HIS A 17 5.86 4.17 -15.79
N PHE A 18 5.13 3.44 -14.95
CA PHE A 18 3.65 3.43 -14.97
C PHE A 18 3.03 4.75 -14.44
N ASP A 19 3.85 5.62 -13.86
CA ASP A 19 3.51 6.99 -13.46
C ASP A 19 4.13 8.04 -14.43
N GLY A 20 4.58 7.61 -15.61
CA GLY A 20 5.12 8.47 -16.68
C GLY A 20 6.63 8.74 -16.60
N GLY A 21 7.34 8.09 -15.69
CA GLY A 21 8.79 8.18 -15.53
C GLY A 21 9.60 7.24 -16.44
N ALA A 22 10.89 7.13 -16.14
CA ALA A 22 11.76 6.07 -16.66
C ALA A 22 11.60 4.78 -15.85
N TRP A 23 11.84 3.62 -16.47
CA TRP A 23 11.76 2.32 -15.80
C TRP A 23 12.73 2.25 -14.62
N THR A 24 12.16 2.10 -13.43
CA THR A 24 12.86 2.07 -12.15
C THR A 24 12.57 0.75 -11.44
N PRO A 25 13.52 -0.22 -11.42
CA PRO A 25 13.27 -1.57 -10.91
C PRO A 25 12.75 -1.65 -9.48
N ASP A 26 13.01 -0.64 -8.65
CA ASP A 26 12.59 -0.60 -7.25
C ASP A 26 11.09 -0.36 -7.07
N VAL A 27 10.43 0.23 -8.07
CA VAL A 27 8.98 0.53 -8.06
C VAL A 27 8.20 -0.16 -9.18
N ASP A 28 8.76 -0.34 -10.38
CA ASP A 28 8.02 -0.89 -11.53
C ASP A 28 8.07 -2.42 -11.65
N ARG A 29 9.12 -3.06 -11.11
CA ARG A 29 9.34 -4.50 -11.25
C ARG A 29 8.48 -5.29 -10.27
N TRP A 30 7.80 -6.34 -10.74
CA TRP A 30 7.19 -7.33 -9.84
C TRP A 30 8.27 -7.97 -8.96
N GLY A 31 7.91 -8.26 -7.71
CA GLY A 31 8.88 -8.64 -6.67
C GLY A 31 10.00 -7.60 -6.46
N GLY A 32 9.79 -6.34 -6.84
CA GLY A 32 10.68 -5.22 -6.54
C GLY A 32 10.50 -4.72 -5.10
N PRO A 33 11.49 -4.00 -4.53
CA PRO A 33 11.43 -3.37 -3.22
C PRO A 33 10.08 -2.77 -2.81
N LYS A 34 9.44 -1.91 -3.61
CA LYS A 34 8.14 -1.29 -3.27
C LYS A 34 7.03 -2.33 -3.15
N HIS A 35 6.99 -3.31 -4.05
CA HIS A 35 6.01 -4.40 -4.02
C HIS A 35 6.15 -5.26 -2.76
N LEU A 36 7.36 -5.73 -2.46
CA LEU A 36 7.65 -6.59 -1.31
C LEU A 36 7.37 -5.86 0.01
N LEU A 37 7.77 -4.59 0.13
CA LEU A 37 7.47 -3.79 1.32
C LEU A 37 5.96 -3.56 1.49
N MET A 38 5.21 -3.30 0.41
CA MET A 38 3.75 -3.23 0.48
C MET A 38 3.12 -4.55 0.96
N GLN A 39 3.61 -5.71 0.48
CA GLN A 39 3.15 -7.02 0.96
C GLN A 39 3.43 -7.20 2.46
N CYS A 40 4.67 -6.97 2.92
CA CYS A 40 5.04 -7.15 4.34
C CYS A 40 4.30 -6.17 5.27
N LEU A 41 4.14 -4.90 4.86
CA LEU A 41 3.40 -3.91 5.64
C LEU A 41 1.90 -4.24 5.71
N ALA A 42 1.30 -4.73 4.62
CA ALA A 42 -0.10 -5.15 4.57
C ALA A 42 -0.37 -6.38 5.44
N GLN A 43 0.45 -7.42 5.29
CA GLN A 43 0.34 -8.67 6.03
C GLN A 43 0.41 -8.42 7.55
N GLU A 44 1.35 -7.57 7.99
CA GLU A 44 1.50 -7.25 9.42
C GLU A 44 0.43 -6.29 9.94
N ALA A 45 -0.06 -5.37 9.09
CA ALA A 45 -1.21 -4.53 9.43
C ALA A 45 -2.49 -5.35 9.66
N GLN A 46 -2.69 -6.40 8.86
CA GLN A 46 -3.81 -7.34 9.00
C GLN A 46 -3.60 -8.32 10.16
N SER A 47 -2.41 -8.89 10.35
CA SER A 47 -2.11 -9.85 11.43
C SER A 47 -2.34 -9.27 12.83
N GLN A 48 -1.98 -8.01 13.03
CA GLN A 48 -2.18 -7.28 14.29
C GLN A 48 -3.51 -6.53 14.37
N ALA A 49 -4.33 -6.53 13.30
CA ALA A 49 -5.54 -5.70 13.15
C ALA A 49 -5.31 -4.23 13.55
N VAL A 50 -4.25 -3.62 12.99
CA VAL A 50 -3.76 -2.30 13.42
C VAL A 50 -4.79 -1.19 13.22
N THR A 51 -4.72 -0.13 14.03
CA THR A 51 -5.60 1.02 13.86
C THR A 51 -5.24 1.82 12.62
N LYS A 52 -6.21 2.55 12.06
CA LYS A 52 -6.01 3.48 10.95
C LYS A 52 -4.89 4.51 11.19
N PHE A 53 -4.63 4.86 12.46
CA PHE A 53 -3.55 5.76 12.84
C PHE A 53 -2.17 5.11 12.65
N VAL A 54 -2.00 3.88 13.13
CA VAL A 54 -0.77 3.10 12.95
C VAL A 54 -0.53 2.81 11.46
N LEU A 55 -1.59 2.48 10.70
CA LEU A 55 -1.47 2.30 9.25
C LEU A 55 -1.01 3.57 8.52
N LEU A 56 -1.54 4.75 8.88
CA LEU A 56 -1.07 6.04 8.35
C LEU A 56 0.38 6.33 8.74
N GLN A 57 0.84 5.92 9.93
CA GLN A 57 2.25 6.03 10.30
C GLN A 57 3.15 5.08 9.48
N TRP A 58 2.66 3.88 9.16
CA TRP A 58 3.44 2.86 8.45
C TRP A 58 3.50 3.08 6.93
N MET A 59 2.37 3.46 6.31
CA MET A 59 2.20 3.54 4.86
C MET A 59 1.89 4.95 4.33
N GLY A 60 1.74 5.94 5.22
CA GLY A 60 1.32 7.29 4.86
C GLY A 60 -0.13 7.35 4.42
N THR A 61 -0.53 8.51 3.91
CA THR A 61 -1.85 8.73 3.31
C THR A 61 -2.09 7.75 2.16
N PRO A 62 -3.26 7.09 2.07
CA PRO A 62 -3.62 6.27 0.92
C PRO A 62 -3.89 7.13 -0.32
N ASP A 63 -3.70 6.55 -1.50
CA ASP A 63 -3.78 7.24 -2.79
C ASP A 63 -5.24 7.34 -3.30
N GLU A 64 -6.11 6.42 -2.88
CA GLU A 64 -7.56 6.57 -2.91
C GLU A 64 -8.17 6.13 -1.56
N ALA A 65 -9.25 6.77 -1.12
CA ALA A 65 -10.00 6.34 0.06
C ALA A 65 -11.51 6.44 -0.16
N ARG A 66 -12.25 5.42 0.29
CA ARG A 66 -13.72 5.33 0.24
C ARG A 66 -14.24 4.92 1.61
N THR A 67 -15.44 5.35 1.99
CA THR A 67 -16.07 5.04 3.28
C THR A 67 -17.56 4.76 3.09
N THR A 68 -18.02 3.65 3.67
CA THR A 68 -19.41 3.18 3.60
C THR A 68 -19.80 2.66 4.99
N GLY A 69 -20.48 3.52 5.77
CA GLY A 69 -20.83 3.21 7.17
C GLY A 69 -19.58 2.94 8.04
N PRO A 70 -19.49 1.80 8.75
CA PRO A 70 -18.33 1.47 9.59
C PRO A 70 -17.09 1.03 8.80
N THR A 71 -17.22 0.80 7.48
CA THR A 71 -16.15 0.27 6.63
C THR A 71 -15.48 1.38 5.83
N GLN A 72 -14.14 1.36 5.80
CA GLN A 72 -13.34 2.16 4.89
C GLN A 72 -12.54 1.23 3.97
N VAL A 73 -12.33 1.62 2.71
CA VAL A 73 -11.41 0.94 1.80
C VAL A 73 -10.39 1.97 1.32
N TRP A 74 -9.13 1.69 1.58
CA TRP A 74 -7.98 2.52 1.22
C TRP A 74 -7.20 1.80 0.12
N ALA A 75 -6.80 2.51 -0.93
CA ALA A 75 -5.93 1.97 -1.97
C ALA A 75 -4.55 2.62 -1.87
N TYR A 76 -3.51 1.79 -1.95
CA TYR A 76 -2.12 2.19 -2.08
C TYR A 76 -1.62 1.78 -3.47
N HIS A 77 -1.14 2.74 -4.27
CA HIS A 77 -0.70 2.52 -5.65
C HIS A 77 0.72 1.95 -5.65
N TRP A 78 0.90 0.75 -6.20
CA TRP A 78 2.23 0.16 -6.35
C TRP A 78 2.94 0.74 -7.58
N ARG A 79 2.34 0.67 -8.76
CA ARG A 79 2.83 1.34 -9.98
C ARG A 79 1.65 1.85 -10.81
N GLY A 80 1.49 3.17 -10.90
CA GLY A 80 0.30 3.79 -11.47
C GLY A 80 -1.02 3.44 -10.78
N ARG A 81 -2.13 3.89 -11.40
CA ARG A 81 -3.51 3.72 -10.90
C ARG A 81 -4.10 2.32 -11.09
N HIS A 82 -3.35 1.37 -11.64
CA HIS A 82 -3.83 0.03 -11.97
C HIS A 82 -3.52 -0.92 -10.82
N ASP A 83 -2.25 -1.25 -10.64
CA ASP A 83 -1.79 -2.28 -9.70
C ASP A 83 -1.76 -1.73 -8.27
N ARG A 84 -2.74 -2.15 -7.46
CA ARG A 84 -3.06 -1.49 -6.18
C ARG A 84 -3.20 -2.50 -5.07
N LEU A 85 -2.66 -2.17 -3.91
CA LEU A 85 -2.99 -2.82 -2.65
C LEU A 85 -4.24 -2.14 -2.08
N LEU A 86 -5.32 -2.88 -1.91
CA LEU A 86 -6.48 -2.46 -1.14
C LEU A 86 -6.33 -2.91 0.31
N VAL A 87 -6.61 -1.99 1.24
CA VAL A 87 -6.69 -2.24 2.67
C VAL A 87 -8.10 -1.89 3.12
N THR A 88 -8.82 -2.89 3.61
CA THR A 88 -10.15 -2.72 4.20
C THR A 88 -10.00 -2.49 5.70
N LEU A 89 -10.64 -1.43 6.20
CA LEU A 89 -10.72 -1.11 7.61
C LEU A 89 -12.17 -1.22 8.08
N PHE A 90 -12.43 -1.95 9.16
CA PHE A 90 -13.73 -2.02 9.83
C PHE A 90 -13.62 -1.38 11.21
N ASN A 91 -14.53 -0.44 11.52
CA ASN A 91 -14.48 0.36 12.75
C ASN A 91 -13.11 1.02 13.02
N GLY A 92 -12.39 1.39 11.96
CA GLY A 92 -11.09 2.06 12.05
C GLY A 92 -9.89 1.16 12.39
N LYS A 93 -10.04 -0.17 12.31
CA LYS A 93 -8.94 -1.16 12.33
C LYS A 93 -8.85 -1.90 11.01
N VAL A 94 -7.65 -2.27 10.57
CA VAL A 94 -7.47 -3.16 9.41
C VAL A 94 -8.16 -4.50 9.68
N SER A 95 -8.97 -4.94 8.73
CA SER A 95 -9.71 -6.21 8.78
C SER A 95 -9.37 -7.15 7.62
N ASP A 96 -8.99 -6.59 6.46
CA ASP A 96 -8.62 -7.36 5.27
C ASP A 96 -7.64 -6.60 4.36
N THR A 97 -6.81 -7.30 3.60
CA THR A 97 -5.92 -6.73 2.57
C THR A 97 -5.93 -7.58 1.31
N LYS A 98 -5.98 -6.93 0.14
CA LYS A 98 -6.15 -7.58 -1.16
C LYS A 98 -5.39 -6.83 -2.25
N TRP A 99 -4.69 -7.54 -3.13
CA TRP A 99 -4.21 -6.97 -4.39
C TRP A 99 -5.36 -6.86 -5.40
N ASP A 100 -5.44 -5.70 -6.06
CA ASP A 100 -6.43 -5.39 -7.10
C ASP A 100 -5.71 -5.01 -8.41
N LEU A 101 -6.18 -5.61 -9.51
CA LEU A 101 -5.64 -5.55 -10.88
C LEU A 101 -4.17 -6.00 -11.07
N ALA A 102 -3.38 -6.11 -10.00
CA ALA A 102 -2.00 -6.61 -10.02
C ALA A 102 -1.95 -8.11 -10.38
N LEU A 103 -1.81 -8.39 -11.68
CA LEU A 103 -1.70 -9.72 -12.30
C LEU A 103 -0.29 -9.93 -12.87
N GLU A 104 0.17 -11.18 -12.90
CA GLU A 104 1.36 -11.66 -13.63
C GLU A 104 0.97 -12.26 -15.00
#